data_AF-A0A1W5K6G6-F1
#
_entry.id   AF-A0A1W5K6G6-F1
#
_cell.length_a   1.000
_cell.length_b   1.000
_cell.length_c   1.000
_cell.angle_alpha   90.00
_cell.angle_beta   90.00
_cell.angle_gamma   90.00
#
_symmetry.space_group_name_H-M   'P 1'
#
loop_
_entity.id
_entity.type
_entity.pdbx_description
1 polymer ?
#
loop_
_entity_poly.entity_id
_entity_poly.type
_entity_poly.pdbx_seq_one_letter_code
_entity_poly.pdbx_strand_id
1 'polypeptide(L)'
;MVYILNLFLLSLVVGLVGVASNPAPYFAALGLVIAAGVGCGVLVGHGGSLLSLLLFLIYLGGMLVVFAYSAALAADPFPETWGVRSVKGYVLVYLLGVGAAVWWFWGGWYGGHWVVVDEFAEFFMLRGDTSGVALMYSYGGGMLIVCAWVLLLSLFVVLELTRGLNRGALRAV
;
A
#
# COMPACT_ATOMS: atom_id res chain seq x y z
N MET A 1 21.12 12.00 -2.08
CA MET A 1 20.00 11.13 -1.64
C MET A 1 18.64 11.63 -2.12
N VAL A 2 18.38 12.94 -2.12
CA VAL A 2 17.10 13.54 -2.56
C VAL A 2 16.63 13.06 -3.94
N TYR A 3 17.51 12.97 -4.94
CA TYR A 3 17.14 12.49 -6.28
C TYR A 3 16.65 11.02 -6.30
N ILE A 4 17.24 10.15 -5.47
CA ILE A 4 16.83 8.74 -5.38
C ILE A 4 15.45 8.63 -4.73
N LEU A 5 15.19 9.40 -3.66
CA LEU A 5 13.88 9.44 -3.02
C LEU A 5 12.80 10.03 -3.94
N ASN A 6 13.14 11.05 -4.73
CA ASN A 6 12.23 11.60 -5.72
C ASN A 6 11.91 10.58 -6.83
N LEU A 7 12.91 9.82 -7.30
CA LEU A 7 12.68 8.72 -8.23
C LEU A 7 11.77 7.65 -7.62
N PHE A 8 11.97 7.29 -6.34
CA PHE A 8 11.07 6.37 -5.65
C PHE A 8 9.65 6.93 -5.57
N LEU A 9 9.45 8.18 -5.16
CA LEU A 9 8.11 8.77 -5.12
C LEU A 9 7.43 8.83 -6.49
N LEU A 10 8.17 9.18 -7.55
CA LEU A 10 7.63 9.18 -8.90
C LEU A 10 7.23 7.75 -9.32
N SER A 11 8.08 6.76 -9.06
CA SER A 11 7.74 5.35 -9.34
C SER A 11 6.58 4.82 -8.48
N LEU A 12 6.41 5.32 -7.26
CA LEU A 12 5.25 5.03 -6.41
C LEU A 12 3.97 5.58 -7.03
N VAL A 13 3.99 6.82 -7.51
CA VAL A 13 2.85 7.44 -8.22
C VAL A 13 2.50 6.64 -9.48
N VAL A 14 3.49 6.25 -10.28
CA VAL A 14 3.26 5.43 -11.48
C VAL A 14 2.66 4.06 -11.10
N GLY A 15 3.17 3.42 -10.05
CA GLY A 15 2.61 2.17 -9.52
C GLY A 15 1.14 2.32 -9.12
N LEU A 16 0.80 3.38 -8.38
CA LEU A 16 -0.58 3.68 -7.97
C LEU A 16 -1.50 4.00 -9.15
N VAL A 17 -1.02 4.73 -10.17
CA VAL A 17 -1.77 4.99 -11.39
C VAL A 17 -2.08 3.68 -12.12
N GLY A 18 -1.12 2.75 -12.17
CA GLY A 18 -1.34 1.43 -12.74
C GLY A 18 -2.46 0.65 -12.05
N VAL A 19 -2.59 0.79 -10.73
CA VAL A 19 -3.68 0.15 -9.95
C VAL A 19 -5.00 0.90 -10.11
N ALA A 20 -4.98 2.23 -10.06
CA ALA A 20 -6.16 3.09 -10.16
C ALA A 20 -6.83 3.04 -11.53
N SER A 21 -6.07 2.68 -12.58
CA SER A 21 -6.58 2.47 -13.94
C SER A 21 -7.53 1.28 -14.09
N ASN A 22 -7.77 0.55 -12.99
CA ASN A 22 -8.68 -0.58 -12.88
C ASN A 22 -8.46 -1.68 -13.95
N PRO A 23 -7.23 -2.19 -14.11
CA PRO A 23 -6.96 -3.33 -14.97
C PRO A 23 -7.46 -4.63 -14.29
N ALA A 24 -7.39 -5.76 -15.00
CA ALA A 24 -7.71 -7.05 -14.40
C ALA A 24 -6.92 -7.29 -13.09
N PRO A 25 -7.50 -7.96 -12.06
CA PRO A 25 -6.96 -8.01 -10.71
C PRO A 25 -5.50 -8.47 -10.59
N TYR A 26 -5.05 -9.41 -11.42
CA TYR A 26 -3.66 -9.88 -11.38
C TYR A 26 -2.66 -8.84 -11.93
N PHE A 27 -3.04 -8.01 -12.90
CA PHE A 27 -2.21 -6.87 -13.32
C PHE A 27 -2.21 -5.74 -12.28
N ALA A 28 -3.36 -5.51 -11.63
CA ALA A 28 -3.44 -4.59 -10.51
C ALA A 28 -2.54 -5.03 -9.35
N ALA A 29 -2.49 -6.34 -9.06
CA ALA A 29 -1.59 -6.90 -8.05
C ALA A 29 -0.11 -6.58 -8.36
N LEU A 30 0.33 -6.69 -9.62
CA LEU A 30 1.70 -6.32 -10.01
C LEU A 30 1.98 -4.83 -9.77
N GLY A 31 1.03 -3.95 -10.09
CA GLY A 31 1.14 -2.52 -9.79
C GLY A 31 1.26 -2.24 -8.29
N LEU A 32 0.48 -2.95 -7.47
CA LEU A 32 0.56 -2.87 -6.01
C LEU A 32 1.89 -3.40 -5.46
N VAL A 33 2.45 -4.45 -6.05
CA VAL A 33 3.76 -4.98 -5.65
C VAL A 33 4.85 -3.95 -5.88
N ILE A 34 4.85 -3.30 -7.05
CA ILE A 34 5.80 -2.23 -7.37
C ILE A 34 5.61 -1.04 -6.42
N ALA A 35 4.37 -0.58 -6.23
CA ALA A 35 4.08 0.54 -5.34
C ALA A 35 4.51 0.28 -3.89
N ALA A 36 4.24 -0.93 -3.37
CA ALA A 36 4.64 -1.34 -2.03
C ALA A 36 6.17 -1.47 -1.89
N GLY A 37 6.85 -2.10 -2.85
CA GLY A 37 8.31 -2.26 -2.83
C GLY A 37 9.04 -0.92 -2.88
N VAL A 38 8.59 -0.01 -3.75
CA VAL A 38 9.11 1.35 -3.83
C VAL A 38 8.77 2.15 -2.56
N GLY A 39 7.56 1.99 -2.02
CA GLY A 39 7.15 2.60 -0.76
C GLY A 39 8.02 2.17 0.43
N CYS A 40 8.44 0.89 0.48
CA CYS A 40 9.45 0.44 1.44
C CYS A 40 10.77 1.20 1.28
N GLY A 41 11.22 1.43 0.04
CA GLY A 41 12.42 2.23 -0.25
C GLY A 41 12.32 3.67 0.27
N VAL A 42 11.16 4.30 0.13
CA VAL A 42 10.88 5.64 0.70
C VAL A 42 10.94 5.60 2.23
N LEU A 43 10.27 4.64 2.87
CA LEU A 43 10.26 4.50 4.32
C LEU A 43 11.66 4.28 4.90
N VAL A 44 12.44 3.37 4.31
CA VAL A 44 13.84 3.12 4.71
C VAL A 44 14.68 4.39 4.55
N GLY A 45 14.46 5.14 3.46
CA GLY A 45 15.14 6.40 3.20
C GLY A 45 14.86 7.52 4.21
N HIS A 46 13.74 7.44 4.93
CA HIS A 46 13.40 8.34 6.05
C HIS A 46 13.68 7.74 7.43
N GLY A 47 14.37 6.60 7.49
CA GLY A 47 14.72 5.90 8.73
C GLY A 47 13.64 4.99 9.30
N GLY A 48 12.53 4.81 8.58
CA GLY A 48 11.39 3.96 8.94
C GLY A 48 11.63 2.46 8.67
N SER A 49 12.71 1.87 9.19
CA SER A 49 13.08 0.48 8.86
C SER A 49 12.05 -0.55 9.36
N LEU A 50 11.48 -0.35 10.55
CA LEU A 50 10.50 -1.30 11.09
C LEU A 50 9.18 -1.19 10.35
N LEU A 51 8.74 0.04 10.06
CA LEU A 51 7.54 0.28 9.25
C LEU A 51 7.67 -0.30 7.84
N SER A 52 8.85 -0.20 7.22
CA SER A 52 9.09 -0.79 5.90
C SER A 52 8.97 -2.31 5.92
N LEU A 53 9.46 -2.98 6.97
CA LEU A 53 9.33 -4.43 7.14
C LEU A 53 7.88 -4.84 7.39
N LEU A 54 7.13 -4.08 8.19
CA LEU A 54 5.70 -4.32 8.40
C LEU A 54 4.90 -4.17 7.10
N LEU A 55 5.18 -3.13 6.30
CA LEU A 55 4.58 -2.96 4.98
C LEU A 55 4.90 -4.15 4.09
N PHE A 56 6.19 -4.52 3.99
CA PHE A 56 6.59 -5.67 3.17
C PHE A 56 5.92 -6.96 3.63
N LEU A 57 5.93 -7.27 4.93
CA LEU A 57 5.44 -8.55 5.41
C LEU A 57 3.90 -8.64 5.39
N ILE A 58 3.20 -7.61 5.86
CA ILE A 58 1.73 -7.64 5.98
C ILE A 58 1.08 -7.35 4.63
N TYR A 59 1.58 -6.36 3.88
CA TYR A 59 0.98 -5.97 2.61
C TYR A 59 1.39 -6.91 1.47
N LEU A 60 2.69 -7.08 1.20
CA LEU A 60 3.17 -7.97 0.14
C LEU A 60 3.01 -9.44 0.52
N GLY A 61 3.42 -9.81 1.74
CA GLY A 61 3.37 -11.22 2.18
C GLY A 61 1.98 -11.70 2.57
N GLY A 62 1.18 -10.87 3.24
CA GLY A 62 -0.15 -11.25 3.72
C GLY A 62 -1.25 -10.97 2.70
N MET A 63 -1.59 -9.70 2.55
CA MET A 63 -2.79 -9.29 1.80
C MET A 63 -2.68 -9.55 0.30
N LEU A 64 -1.52 -9.30 -0.31
CA LEU A 64 -1.34 -9.52 -1.74
C LEU A 64 -1.34 -11.00 -2.13
N VAL A 65 -0.88 -11.91 -1.26
CA VAL A 65 -0.94 -13.35 -1.52
C VAL A 65 -2.39 -13.84 -1.53
N VAL A 66 -3.19 -13.43 -0.54
CA VAL A 66 -4.63 -13.77 -0.50
C VAL A 66 -5.36 -13.13 -1.68
N PHE A 67 -5.04 -11.88 -2.02
CA PHE A 67 -5.60 -11.20 -3.18
C PHE A 67 -5.26 -11.92 -4.50
N ALA A 68 -4.01 -12.34 -4.70
CA ALA A 68 -3.59 -13.09 -5.88
C ALA A 68 -4.29 -14.45 -5.97
N TYR A 69 -4.48 -15.13 -4.83
CA TYR A 69 -5.23 -16.38 -4.77
C TYR A 69 -6.70 -16.20 -5.19
N SER A 70 -7.39 -15.19 -4.63
CA SER A 70 -8.77 -14.87 -5.02
C SER A 70 -8.88 -14.41 -6.47
N ALA A 71 -7.92 -13.61 -6.95
CA ALA A 71 -7.86 -13.19 -8.35
C ALA A 71 -7.68 -14.38 -9.30
N ALA A 72 -6.90 -15.39 -8.91
CA ALA A 72 -6.74 -16.62 -9.68
C ALA A 72 -8.05 -17.44 -9.74
N LEU A 73 -8.82 -17.47 -8.65
CA LEU A 73 -10.14 -18.13 -8.62
C LEU A 73 -11.20 -17.40 -9.44
N ALA A 74 -11.10 -16.07 -9.57
CA ALA A 74 -12.01 -15.23 -10.34
C ALA A 74 -11.48 -14.87 -11.74
N ALA A 75 -10.52 -15.65 -12.26
CA ALA A 75 -9.86 -15.32 -13.52
C ALA A 75 -10.80 -15.50 -14.72
N ASP A 76 -11.17 -14.39 -15.37
CA ASP A 76 -11.91 -14.39 -16.63
C ASP A 76 -11.04 -14.87 -17.81
N PRO A 77 -11.62 -15.56 -18.82
CA PRO A 77 -10.88 -16.06 -19.98
C PRO A 77 -10.34 -14.96 -20.90
N PHE A 78 -10.91 -13.75 -20.85
CA PHE A 78 -10.46 -12.57 -21.61
C PHE A 78 -10.15 -11.40 -20.68
N PRO A 79 -8.99 -11.42 -20.03
CA PRO A 79 -8.69 -10.42 -19.02
C PRO A 79 -8.36 -9.05 -19.62
N GLU A 80 -8.86 -7.99 -18.98
CA GLU A 80 -8.55 -6.61 -19.36
C GLU A 80 -7.08 -6.27 -19.03
N THR A 81 -6.24 -6.32 -20.07
CA THR A 81 -4.83 -5.92 -19.99
C THR A 81 -4.67 -4.39 -20.01
N TRP A 82 -3.50 -3.89 -19.60
CA TRP A 82 -3.11 -2.49 -19.80
C TRP A 82 -3.11 -2.05 -21.27
N GLY A 83 -3.16 -3.00 -22.21
CA GLY A 83 -3.22 -2.76 -23.65
C GLY A 83 -4.60 -2.30 -24.15
N VAL A 84 -5.67 -2.53 -23.37
CA VAL A 84 -7.06 -2.29 -23.77
C VAL A 84 -7.34 -0.78 -23.79
N ARG A 85 -8.16 -0.34 -24.76
CA ARG A 85 -8.45 1.10 -24.99
C ARG A 85 -9.08 1.78 -23.76
N SER A 86 -9.92 1.08 -23.00
CA SER A 86 -10.55 1.58 -21.77
C SER A 86 -9.50 1.91 -20.70
N VAL A 87 -8.67 0.94 -20.34
CA VAL A 87 -7.61 1.08 -19.33
C VAL A 87 -6.60 2.15 -19.74
N LYS A 88 -6.20 2.19 -21.02
CA LYS A 88 -5.33 3.26 -21.55
C LYS A 88 -5.92 4.65 -21.39
N GLY A 89 -7.24 4.79 -21.58
CA GLY A 89 -7.96 6.04 -21.35
C GLY A 89 -7.84 6.49 -19.90
N TYR A 90 -8.07 5.59 -18.94
CA TYR A 90 -7.93 5.88 -17.51
C TYR A 90 -6.49 6.26 -17.14
N VAL A 91 -5.49 5.50 -17.60
CA VAL A 91 -4.07 5.82 -17.37
C VAL A 91 -3.75 7.23 -17.86
N LEU A 92 -4.20 7.58 -19.07
CA LEU A 92 -3.92 8.88 -19.66
C LEU A 92 -4.59 10.03 -18.87
N VAL A 93 -5.84 9.85 -18.44
CA VAL A 93 -6.52 10.83 -17.57
C VAL A 93 -5.80 11.00 -16.24
N TYR A 94 -5.39 9.91 -15.57
CA TYR A 94 -4.67 9.99 -14.31
C TYR A 94 -3.29 10.64 -14.48
N LEU A 95 -2.55 10.31 -15.52
CA LEU A 95 -1.25 10.95 -15.81
C LEU A 95 -1.39 12.44 -16.11
N LEU A 96 -2.40 12.84 -16.88
CA LEU A 96 -2.70 14.26 -17.12
C LEU A 96 -3.08 14.98 -15.83
N GLY A 97 -3.89 14.34 -14.97
CA GLY A 97 -4.27 14.88 -13.67
C GLY A 97 -3.05 15.10 -12.75
N VAL A 98 -2.15 14.11 -12.67
CA VAL A 98 -0.89 14.23 -11.93
C VAL A 98 -0.02 15.34 -12.53
N GLY A 99 0.12 15.40 -13.85
CA GLY A 99 0.89 16.43 -14.55
C GLY A 99 0.35 17.84 -14.29
N ALA A 100 -0.98 18.02 -14.34
CA ALA A 100 -1.64 19.28 -14.04
C ALA A 100 -1.44 19.69 -12.57
N ALA A 101 -1.50 18.74 -11.63
CA ALA A 101 -1.20 19.00 -10.22
C ALA A 101 0.25 19.45 -10.05
N VAL A 102 1.21 18.74 -10.63
CA VAL A 102 2.63 19.10 -10.59
C VAL A 102 2.87 20.50 -11.17
N TRP A 103 2.22 20.84 -12.29
CA TRP A 103 2.30 22.16 -12.89
C TRP A 103 1.72 23.26 -11.99
N TRP A 104 0.57 23.00 -11.37
CA TRP A 104 -0.08 23.95 -10.46
C TRP A 104 0.74 24.21 -9.20
N PHE A 105 1.40 23.18 -8.66
CA PHE A 105 2.24 23.26 -7.46
C PHE A 105 3.71 23.64 -7.74
N TRP A 106 4.08 23.89 -9.00
CA TRP A 106 5.47 24.13 -9.42
C TRP A 106 6.11 25.37 -8.76
N GLY A 107 5.31 26.39 -8.45
CA GLY A 107 5.80 27.69 -7.97
C GLY A 107 6.24 27.77 -6.50
N GLY A 108 6.02 26.74 -5.69
CA GLY A 108 6.25 26.80 -4.23
C GLY A 108 7.08 25.67 -3.61
N TRP A 109 7.49 24.66 -4.39
CA TRP A 109 8.07 23.42 -3.86
C TRP A 109 9.61 23.37 -3.80
N TYR A 110 10.30 24.38 -4.31
CA TYR A 110 11.77 24.44 -4.26
C TYR A 110 12.35 24.82 -2.88
N GLY A 111 11.51 24.94 -1.85
CA GLY A 111 11.90 25.22 -0.48
C GLY A 111 12.19 23.95 0.33
N GLY A 112 13.43 23.45 0.27
CA GLY A 112 14.21 22.99 1.45
C GLY A 112 13.64 22.01 2.49
N HIS A 113 12.56 21.25 2.27
CA HIS A 113 11.97 20.38 3.31
C HIS A 113 12.13 18.87 3.05
N TRP A 114 13.17 18.45 2.34
CA TRP A 114 13.54 17.03 2.20
C TRP A 114 14.71 16.68 3.11
N VAL A 115 14.69 17.17 4.35
CA VAL A 115 15.68 16.77 5.35
C VAL A 115 15.32 15.37 5.81
N VAL A 116 16.24 14.44 5.60
CA VAL A 116 16.10 13.07 6.10
C VAL A 116 16.11 13.16 7.62
N VAL A 117 15.09 12.59 8.28
CA VAL A 117 14.91 12.65 9.75
C VAL A 117 16.17 12.17 10.51
N ASP A 118 16.95 11.28 9.89
CA ASP A 118 18.21 10.76 10.44
C ASP A 118 19.34 11.81 10.54
N GLU A 119 19.32 12.88 9.75
CA GLU A 119 20.39 13.92 9.78
C GLU A 119 20.37 14.74 11.08
N PHE A 120 19.27 14.75 11.84
CA PHE A 120 19.19 15.39 13.16
C PHE A 120 19.39 14.41 14.33
N ALA A 121 19.49 13.10 14.06
CA ALA A 121 19.44 12.05 15.07
C ALA A 121 20.81 11.39 15.34
N GLU A 122 21.92 12.00 14.90
CA GLU A 122 23.28 11.43 15.01
C GLU A 122 23.72 11.05 16.44
N PHE A 123 23.01 11.52 17.48
CA PHE A 123 23.32 11.24 18.89
C PHE A 123 22.38 10.25 19.59
N PHE A 124 21.34 9.73 18.93
CA PHE A 124 20.44 8.74 19.53
C PHE A 124 20.76 7.32 19.06
N MET A 125 21.13 6.44 19.99
CA MET A 125 21.34 5.01 19.69
C MET A 125 20.03 4.25 19.42
N LEU A 126 18.89 4.82 19.79
CA LEU A 126 17.56 4.25 19.58
C LEU A 126 16.84 4.99 18.45
N ARG A 127 16.50 4.24 17.39
CA ARG A 127 15.70 4.77 16.28
C ARG A 127 14.26 4.98 16.75
N GLY A 128 13.63 6.08 16.30
CA GLY A 128 12.26 6.44 16.69
C GLY A 128 11.26 5.29 16.50
N ASP A 129 11.36 4.58 15.37
CA ASP A 129 10.56 3.40 15.05
C ASP A 129 10.55 2.32 16.15
N THR A 130 11.71 1.95 16.70
CA THR A 130 11.79 0.86 17.68
C THR A 130 11.29 1.31 19.05
N SER A 131 11.56 2.56 19.43
CA SER A 131 10.99 3.16 20.65
C SER A 131 9.46 3.29 20.58
N GLY A 132 8.92 3.62 19.40
CA GLY A 132 7.47 3.71 19.17
C GLY A 132 6.75 2.38 19.40
N VAL A 133 7.33 1.26 18.93
CA VAL A 133 6.79 -0.09 19.18
C VAL A 133 6.81 -0.42 20.67
N ALA A 134 7.87 -0.08 21.40
CA ALA A 134 7.93 -0.29 22.85
C ALA A 134 6.86 0.52 23.61
N LEU A 135 6.57 1.75 23.17
CA LEU A 135 5.50 2.58 23.73
C LEU A 135 4.10 1.98 23.47
N MET A 136 3.91 1.33 22.32
CA MET A 136 2.66 0.66 21.98
C MET A 136 2.31 -0.48 22.95
N TYR A 137 3.31 -1.23 23.43
CA TYR A 137 3.11 -2.30 24.42
C TYR A 137 3.04 -1.81 25.87
N SER A 138 3.63 -0.66 26.20
CA SER A 138 3.61 -0.12 27.57
C SER A 138 2.35 0.71 27.84
N TYR A 139 2.18 1.82 27.12
CA TYR A 139 1.04 2.73 27.30
C TYR A 139 -0.12 2.45 26.34
N GLY A 140 0.13 1.79 25.21
CA GLY A 140 -0.87 1.51 24.17
C GLY A 140 -1.77 0.29 24.41
N GLY A 141 -1.69 -0.37 25.57
CA GLY A 141 -2.41 -1.63 25.84
C GLY A 141 -3.91 -1.57 25.58
N GLY A 142 -4.57 -0.44 25.91
CA GLY A 142 -5.99 -0.25 25.62
C GLY A 142 -6.33 -0.31 24.12
N MET A 143 -5.52 0.33 23.28
CA MET A 143 -5.70 0.25 21.82
C MET A 143 -5.42 -1.17 21.30
N LEU A 144 -4.43 -1.87 21.85
CA LEU A 144 -4.13 -3.26 21.46
C LEU A 144 -5.30 -4.21 21.74
N ILE A 145 -5.98 -4.06 22.88
CA ILE A 145 -7.17 -4.85 23.21
C ILE A 145 -8.29 -4.59 22.21
N VAL A 146 -8.54 -3.32 21.86
CA VAL A 146 -9.55 -2.95 20.86
C VAL A 146 -9.20 -3.51 19.48
N CYS A 147 -7.95 -3.41 19.04
CA CYS A 147 -7.50 -3.99 17.77
C CYS A 147 -7.66 -5.51 17.74
N ALA A 148 -7.26 -6.22 18.80
CA ALA A 148 -7.42 -7.67 18.89
C ALA A 148 -8.90 -8.07 18.86
N TRP A 149 -9.77 -7.31 19.55
CA TRP A 149 -11.20 -7.54 19.56
C TRP A 149 -11.82 -7.36 18.16
N VAL A 150 -11.47 -6.28 17.46
CA VAL A 150 -11.95 -6.02 16.08
C VAL A 150 -11.49 -7.11 15.12
N LEU A 151 -10.24 -7.55 15.21
CA LEU A 151 -9.73 -8.65 14.38
C LEU A 151 -10.47 -9.96 14.66
N LEU A 152 -10.74 -10.28 15.93
CA LEU A 152 -11.49 -11.47 16.32
C LEU A 152 -12.96 -11.42 15.84
N LEU A 153 -13.62 -10.26 15.96
CA LEU A 153 -14.95 -10.05 15.38
C LEU A 153 -14.93 -10.20 13.85
N SER A 154 -13.92 -9.64 13.16
CA SER A 154 -13.78 -9.77 11.72
C SER A 154 -13.64 -11.23 11.28
N LEU A 155 -12.91 -12.05 12.05
CA LEU A 155 -12.80 -13.48 11.81
C LEU A 155 -14.15 -14.18 11.89
N PHE A 156 -14.96 -13.89 12.93
CA PHE A 156 -16.31 -14.46 13.04
C PHE A 156 -17.21 -14.02 11.89
N VAL A 157 -17.14 -12.75 11.48
CA VAL A 157 -17.90 -12.25 10.32
C VAL A 157 -17.52 -13.02 9.06
N VAL A 158 -16.22 -13.18 8.76
CA VAL A 158 -15.76 -13.94 7.60
C VAL A 158 -16.17 -15.42 7.68
N LEU A 159 -16.07 -16.05 8.86
CA LEU A 159 -16.50 -17.43 9.06
C LEU A 159 -18.00 -17.62 8.83
N GLU A 160 -18.85 -16.72 9.32
CA GLU A 160 -20.30 -16.79 9.07
C GLU A 160 -20.65 -16.48 7.60
N LEU A 161 -19.97 -15.52 6.95
CA LEU A 161 -20.17 -15.23 5.53
C LEU A 161 -19.80 -16.42 4.63
N THR A 162 -18.72 -17.13 4.96
CA THR A 162 -18.24 -18.29 4.20
C THR A 162 -18.91 -19.61 4.60
N ARG A 163 -19.83 -19.60 5.57
CA ARG A 163 -20.55 -20.79 6.08
C ARG A 163 -21.64 -21.26 5.10
N GLY A 164 -21.20 -21.69 3.92
CA GLY A 164 -22.02 -21.96 2.73
C GLY A 164 -22.97 -23.16 2.75
N LEU A 165 -23.48 -23.60 3.91
CA LEU A 165 -24.30 -24.82 3.98
C LEU A 165 -25.69 -24.66 4.62
N ASN A 166 -26.05 -23.54 5.27
CA ASN A 166 -27.43 -23.41 5.77
C ASN A 166 -28.04 -22.00 5.84
N ARG A 167 -27.26 -20.91 5.95
CA ARG A 167 -27.78 -19.52 5.87
C ARG A 167 -26.70 -18.59 5.32
N GLY A 168 -26.97 -17.88 4.21
CA GLY A 168 -26.05 -16.91 3.60
C GLY A 168 -26.39 -16.60 2.13
N ALA A 169 -26.07 -15.39 1.67
CA ALA A 169 -26.42 -14.86 0.33
C ALA A 169 -25.64 -15.50 -0.84
N LEU A 170 -24.62 -16.32 -0.56
CA LEU A 170 -23.74 -16.96 -1.54
C LEU A 170 -24.26 -18.33 -2.03
N ARG A 171 -25.58 -18.56 -2.01
CA ARG A 171 -26.20 -19.82 -2.48
C ARG A 171 -26.27 -19.95 -4.02
N ALA A 172 -25.73 -19.00 -4.76
CA ALA A 172 -25.88 -18.90 -6.22
C ALA A 172 -24.55 -18.98 -6.98
N VAL A 173 -23.66 -19.88 -6.56
CA VAL A 173 -22.60 -20.43 -7.43
C VAL A 173 -22.70 -21.94 -7.38
#